data_AF-A0A2E6N1B5-F1
#
_entry.id   AF-A0A2E6N1B5-F1
#
_cell.length_a   1.000
_cell.length_b   1.000
_cell.length_c   1.000
_cell.angle_alpha   90.00
_cell.angle_beta   90.00
_cell.angle_gamma   90.00
#
_symmetry.space_group_name_H-M   'P 1'
#
loop_
_entity.id
_entity.type
_entity.pdbx_description
1 polymer ?
#
loop_
_entity_poly.entity_id
_entity_poly.type
_entity_poly.pdbx_seq_one_letter_code
_entity_poly.pdbx_strand_id
1 'polypeptide(L)'
;MTKQRDFHRCIRILGLVSCSLLYCLNGSAQQTDFDTVTIWNTQANQARSYHGKIVSYDANELKLQLVSGREQSLPAGQIIELSSHWNPDYVKAEGYLSDRRFERAAISYRQAYSSENRDWVKHRITARMVLCEQNEGNWHVAANQFFNTLLSQQTDTPYLSAAPIAWHTISASGELLHRGRELMRSANPLKQLVGASWLLTSPYRSDAIVIFKQLEQHSDKTIALLAVAQTWRTRIPIAKPDDVERWEQAIGQLPKDLRAGPLHILAQMQRSLRMHEEAVLTWMRIPILYQSNHHLASEATYASVRELMSMTQYSEALILCKELEHRYSDTTAGTQAERLEIDIEARIRARERLKQEGDSS
;
A
#
# COMPACT_ATOMS: atom_id res chain seq x y z
N MET A 1 -29.21 -17.45 -16.89
CA MET A 1 -28.09 -17.78 -17.79
C MET A 1 -27.53 -16.52 -18.46
N THR A 2 -27.19 -15.50 -17.66
CA THR A 2 -26.72 -14.18 -18.15
C THR A 2 -25.75 -13.52 -17.16
N LYS A 3 -25.04 -14.32 -16.37
CA LYS A 3 -23.99 -13.86 -15.43
C LYS A 3 -22.63 -14.54 -15.61
N GLN A 4 -22.48 -15.39 -16.63
CA GLN A 4 -21.28 -16.20 -16.86
C GLN A 4 -20.43 -15.69 -18.04
N ARG A 5 -20.76 -14.52 -18.62
CA ARG A 5 -20.08 -13.95 -19.80
C ARG A 5 -19.16 -12.77 -19.51
N ASP A 6 -19.13 -12.26 -18.28
CA ASP A 6 -18.29 -11.10 -17.92
C ASP A 6 -16.92 -11.48 -17.34
N PHE A 7 -16.73 -12.75 -16.95
CA PHE A 7 -15.46 -13.24 -16.37
C PHE A 7 -14.28 -13.22 -17.36
N HIS A 8 -14.53 -13.27 -18.68
CA HIS A 8 -13.48 -13.28 -19.71
C HIS A 8 -13.16 -11.91 -20.31
N ARG A 9 -13.81 -10.82 -19.87
CA ARG A 9 -13.55 -9.46 -20.40
C ARG A 9 -12.59 -8.62 -19.55
N CYS A 10 -12.30 -9.00 -18.31
CA CYS A 10 -11.40 -8.23 -17.44
C CYS A 10 -9.89 -8.48 -17.67
N ILE A 11 -9.49 -9.44 -18.51
CA ILE A 11 -8.07 -9.75 -18.81
C ILE A 11 -7.61 -9.19 -20.17
N ARG A 12 -8.45 -8.42 -20.88
CA ARG A 12 -8.09 -7.83 -22.19
C ARG A 12 -8.42 -6.33 -22.32
N ILE A 13 -7.94 -5.53 -21.38
CA ILE A 13 -7.65 -4.10 -21.64
C ILE A 13 -6.15 -3.90 -21.44
N LEU A 14 -5.41 -4.57 -22.31
CA LEU A 14 -3.99 -4.35 -22.57
C LEU A 14 -3.93 -3.56 -23.88
N GLY A 15 -3.43 -2.34 -23.80
CA GLY A 15 -3.19 -1.51 -24.99
C GLY A 15 -3.84 -0.14 -24.87
N LEU A 16 -3.02 0.84 -24.49
CA LEU A 16 -2.94 2.22 -24.98
C LEU A 16 -2.57 3.17 -23.84
N VAL A 17 -1.30 3.15 -23.44
CA VAL A 17 -0.64 4.38 -23.01
C VAL A 17 0.36 4.71 -24.11
N SER A 18 -0.05 5.65 -24.96
CA SER A 18 0.75 6.23 -26.02
C SER A 18 1.99 6.90 -25.41
N CYS A 19 3.16 6.33 -25.67
CA CYS A 19 4.43 7.05 -25.56
C CYS A 19 4.49 8.07 -26.70
N SER A 20 4.00 9.29 -26.44
CA SER A 20 4.30 10.43 -27.29
C SER A 20 5.63 11.03 -26.86
N LEU A 21 6.72 10.47 -27.40
CA LEU A 21 8.06 11.07 -27.36
C LEU A 21 8.07 12.28 -28.31
N LEU A 22 7.78 13.47 -27.77
CA LEU A 22 8.09 14.72 -28.45
C LEU A 22 9.53 15.13 -28.11
N TYR A 23 10.44 14.82 -29.04
CA TYR A 23 11.75 15.45 -29.11
C TYR A 23 11.57 16.92 -29.50
N CYS A 24 11.76 17.83 -28.55
CA CYS A 24 12.03 19.24 -28.85
C CYS A 24 13.54 19.48 -28.76
N LEU A 25 14.14 19.79 -29.90
CA LEU A 25 15.51 20.24 -30.06
C LEU A 25 15.73 21.59 -29.36
N ASN A 26 16.79 21.61 -28.56
CA ASN A 26 17.55 22.72 -27.97
C ASN A 26 17.17 24.15 -28.40
N GLY A 27 16.42 24.82 -27.53
CA GLY A 27 16.63 26.23 -27.23
C GLY A 27 17.19 26.31 -25.82
N SER A 28 18.33 26.98 -25.63
CA SER A 28 18.89 27.28 -24.31
C SER A 28 17.96 28.22 -23.56
N ALA A 29 16.89 27.66 -23.00
CA ALA A 29 16.01 28.34 -22.06
C ALA A 29 16.71 28.33 -20.70
N GLN A 30 16.88 29.51 -20.13
CA GLN A 30 17.27 29.71 -18.75
C GLN A 30 16.40 28.81 -17.87
N GLN A 31 16.99 27.75 -17.32
CA GLN A 31 16.26 26.68 -16.64
C GLN A 31 15.70 27.22 -15.33
N THR A 32 14.42 27.56 -15.34
CA THR A 32 13.73 28.03 -14.15
C THR A 32 13.30 26.84 -13.29
N ASP A 33 13.82 26.81 -12.07
CA ASP A 33 13.64 25.83 -10.99
C ASP A 33 12.20 25.78 -10.41
N PHE A 34 11.19 25.75 -11.29
CA PHE A 34 9.79 25.70 -10.86
C PHE A 34 9.29 24.26 -10.72
N ASP A 35 8.62 24.00 -9.61
CA ASP A 35 7.82 22.81 -9.36
C ASP A 35 6.50 22.88 -10.14
N THR A 36 6.02 21.71 -10.55
CA THR A 36 4.71 21.54 -11.19
C THR A 36 3.83 20.65 -10.32
N VAL A 37 2.67 21.16 -9.94
CA VAL A 37 1.68 20.42 -9.13
C VAL A 37 0.40 20.26 -9.95
N THR A 38 0.00 19.02 -10.19
CA THR A 38 -1.25 18.71 -10.89
C THR A 38 -2.29 18.23 -9.90
N ILE A 39 -3.46 18.86 -9.92
CA ILE A 39 -4.62 18.46 -9.12
C ILE A 39 -5.74 17.91 -10.00
N TRP A 40 -6.53 16.99 -9.45
CA TRP A 40 -7.80 16.58 -10.04
C TRP A 40 -8.94 17.47 -9.54
N ASN A 41 -9.51 18.27 -10.43
CA ASN A 41 -10.69 19.06 -10.11
C ASN A 41 -11.95 18.18 -10.25
N THR A 42 -12.57 17.85 -9.12
CA THR A 42 -13.78 17.01 -9.08
C THR A 42 -15.00 17.67 -9.71
N GLN A 43 -15.12 18.99 -9.66
CA GLN A 43 -16.26 19.72 -10.23
C GLN A 43 -16.20 19.78 -11.75
N ALA A 44 -14.99 19.99 -12.30
CA ALA A 44 -14.77 20.09 -13.74
C ALA A 44 -14.38 18.74 -14.38
N ASN A 45 -14.22 17.68 -13.56
CA ASN A 45 -13.79 16.34 -13.99
C ASN A 45 -12.55 16.35 -14.89
N GLN A 46 -11.56 17.20 -14.54
CA GLN A 46 -10.35 17.41 -15.33
C GLN A 46 -9.13 17.68 -14.45
N ALA A 47 -7.95 17.35 -14.97
CA ALA A 47 -6.67 17.68 -14.35
C ALA A 47 -6.31 19.16 -14.61
N ARG A 48 -5.70 19.81 -13.62
CA ARG A 48 -5.17 21.17 -13.73
C ARG A 48 -3.79 21.27 -13.11
N SER A 49 -2.84 21.83 -13.85
CA SER A 49 -1.46 22.00 -13.40
C SER A 49 -1.16 23.44 -13.00
N TYR A 50 -0.38 23.59 -11.93
CA TYR A 50 0.12 24.85 -11.39
C TYR A 50 1.64 24.81 -11.38
N HIS A 51 2.27 25.95 -11.66
CA HIS A 51 3.72 26.09 -11.76
C HIS A 51 4.20 27.16 -10.77
N GLY A 52 5.21 26.84 -9.97
CA GLY A 52 5.71 27.73 -8.93
C GLY A 52 6.75 27.05 -8.04
N LYS A 53 7.03 27.61 -6.87
CA LYS A 53 7.89 26.96 -5.86
C LYS A 53 7.01 26.40 -4.75
N ILE A 54 7.19 25.12 -4.40
CA ILE A 54 6.52 24.52 -3.25
C ILE A 54 7.16 25.08 -1.98
N VAL A 55 6.34 25.73 -1.16
CA VAL A 55 6.76 26.35 0.10
C VAL A 55 6.56 25.37 1.26
N SER A 56 5.41 24.71 1.31
CA SER A 56 5.09 23.70 2.31
C SER A 56 4.12 22.67 1.75
N TYR A 57 4.11 21.48 2.34
CA TYR A 57 3.15 20.43 1.99
C TYR A 57 2.82 19.59 3.22
N ASP A 58 1.59 19.71 3.70
CA ASP A 58 1.03 18.97 4.84
C ASP A 58 -0.16 18.09 4.43
N ALA A 59 -0.77 17.41 5.41
CA ALA A 59 -1.89 16.49 5.19
C ALA A 59 -3.15 17.17 4.61
N ASN A 60 -3.30 18.47 4.74
CA ASN A 60 -4.47 19.23 4.30
C ASN A 60 -4.21 19.96 2.98
N GLU A 61 -3.06 20.62 2.85
CA GLU A 61 -2.74 21.45 1.69
C GLU A 61 -1.25 21.46 1.31
N LEU A 62 -1.03 21.78 0.04
CA LEU A 62 0.25 22.21 -0.49
C LEU A 62 0.19 23.71 -0.77
N LYS A 63 1.17 24.47 -0.27
CA LYS A 63 1.34 25.90 -0.58
C LYS A 63 2.34 26.08 -1.70
N LEU A 64 1.88 26.67 -2.79
CA LEU A 64 2.67 26.94 -3.99
C LEU A 64 2.82 28.44 -4.21
N GLN A 65 4.04 28.95 -4.23
CA GLN A 65 4.32 30.32 -4.63
C GLN A 65 4.42 30.39 -6.16
N LEU A 66 3.44 30.99 -6.81
CA LEU A 66 3.41 31.15 -8.26
C LEU A 66 4.50 32.12 -8.74
N VAL A 67 4.82 32.10 -10.04
CA VAL A 67 5.78 33.04 -10.67
C VAL A 67 5.41 34.52 -10.40
N SER A 68 4.12 34.82 -10.26
CA SER A 68 3.62 36.15 -9.88
C SER A 68 3.95 36.59 -8.44
N GLY A 69 4.55 35.73 -7.62
CA GLY A 69 4.77 35.94 -6.19
C GLY A 69 3.57 35.60 -5.31
N ARG A 70 2.37 35.45 -5.88
CA ARG A 70 1.15 35.04 -5.16
C ARG A 70 1.26 33.60 -4.65
N GLU A 71 0.86 33.39 -3.41
CA GLU A 71 0.67 32.06 -2.85
C GLU A 71 -0.68 31.45 -3.26
N GLN A 72 -0.65 30.19 -3.64
CA GLN A 72 -1.78 29.37 -3.99
C GLN A 72 -1.80 28.14 -3.09
N SER A 73 -2.85 28.00 -2.27
CA SER A 73 -3.15 26.75 -1.57
C SER A 73 -3.83 25.75 -2.50
N LEU A 74 -3.35 24.51 -2.47
CA LEU A 74 -3.87 23.38 -3.22
C LEU A 74 -4.26 22.25 -2.25
N PRO A 75 -5.50 21.73 -2.25
CA PRO A 75 -5.89 20.67 -1.33
C PRO A 75 -5.08 19.38 -1.56
N ALA A 76 -4.45 18.85 -0.50
CA ALA A 76 -3.57 17.68 -0.57
C ALA A 76 -4.27 16.47 -1.20
N GLY A 77 -5.52 16.21 -0.80
CA GLY A 77 -6.32 15.09 -1.32
C GLY A 77 -6.71 15.20 -2.80
N GLN A 78 -6.48 16.35 -3.46
CA GLN A 78 -6.70 16.52 -4.89
C GLN A 78 -5.41 16.41 -5.71
N ILE A 79 -4.23 16.42 -5.08
CA ILE A 79 -2.95 16.33 -5.78
C ILE A 79 -2.81 14.92 -6.36
N ILE A 80 -2.60 14.84 -7.67
CA ILE A 80 -2.41 13.57 -8.39
C ILE A 80 -1.00 13.42 -8.95
N GLU A 81 -0.27 14.51 -9.12
CA GLU A 81 1.10 14.51 -9.60
C GLU A 81 1.89 15.68 -9.03
N LEU A 82 3.16 15.43 -8.73
CA LEU A 82 4.12 16.43 -8.28
C LEU A 82 5.42 16.19 -9.02
N SER A 83 5.82 17.18 -9.83
CA SER A 83 7.09 17.23 -10.53
C SER A 83 7.94 18.37 -9.99
N SER A 84 9.23 18.12 -9.80
CA SER A 84 10.20 19.03 -9.20
C SER A 84 11.56 18.72 -9.80
N HIS A 85 12.51 19.65 -9.65
CA HIS A 85 13.91 19.30 -9.87
C HIS A 85 14.38 18.33 -8.79
N TRP A 86 14.54 17.06 -9.16
CA TRP A 86 14.96 16.00 -8.26
C TRP A 86 16.47 15.82 -8.26
N ASN A 87 17.03 15.64 -7.06
CA ASN A 87 18.42 15.24 -6.90
C ASN A 87 18.69 13.91 -7.67
N PRO A 88 19.83 13.76 -8.37
CA PRO A 88 20.16 12.50 -9.05
C PRO A 88 20.10 11.24 -8.17
N ASP A 89 20.52 11.35 -6.90
CA ASP A 89 20.43 10.24 -5.94
C ASP A 89 18.98 9.92 -5.57
N TYR A 90 18.09 10.91 -5.55
CA TYR A 90 16.65 10.70 -5.36
C TYR A 90 16.07 9.92 -6.55
N VAL A 91 16.40 10.32 -7.78
CA VAL A 91 15.95 9.63 -9.00
C VAL A 91 16.45 8.18 -9.00
N LYS A 92 17.71 7.97 -8.64
CA LYS A 92 18.32 6.64 -8.51
C LYS A 92 17.61 5.79 -7.45
N ALA A 93 17.26 6.39 -6.32
CA ALA A 93 16.54 5.75 -5.24
C ALA A 93 15.12 5.33 -5.65
N GLU A 94 14.35 6.19 -6.34
CA GLU A 94 13.02 5.82 -6.87
C GLU A 94 13.14 4.68 -7.89
N GLY A 95 14.21 4.64 -8.70
CA GLY A 95 14.53 3.52 -9.58
C GLY A 95 14.74 2.21 -8.82
N TYR A 96 15.60 2.23 -7.80
CA TYR A 96 15.81 1.07 -6.93
C TYR A 96 14.53 0.64 -6.18
N LEU A 97 13.71 1.59 -5.75
CA LEU A 97 12.43 1.31 -5.09
C LEU A 97 11.45 0.61 -6.05
N SER A 98 11.35 1.09 -7.29
CA SER A 98 10.55 0.47 -8.36
C SER A 98 11.04 -0.96 -8.68
N ASP A 99 12.35 -1.15 -8.68
CA ASP A 99 13.01 -2.46 -8.88
C ASP A 99 12.99 -3.34 -7.62
N ARG A 100 12.35 -2.90 -6.53
CA ARG A 100 12.26 -3.62 -5.23
C ARG A 100 13.63 -3.92 -4.60
N ARG A 101 14.63 -3.09 -4.86
CA ARG A 101 15.97 -3.16 -4.26
C ARG A 101 16.01 -2.21 -3.07
N PHE A 102 15.25 -2.52 -2.01
CA PHE A 102 14.98 -1.58 -0.92
C PHE A 102 16.23 -1.16 -0.16
N GLU A 103 17.17 -2.08 0.11
CA GLU A 103 18.48 -1.74 0.69
C GLU A 103 19.23 -0.66 -0.14
N ARG A 104 19.31 -0.84 -1.47
CA ARG A 104 19.98 0.12 -2.37
C ARG A 104 19.21 1.44 -2.44
N ALA A 105 17.89 1.38 -2.47
CA ALA A 105 17.04 2.56 -2.44
C ALA A 105 17.29 3.37 -1.15
N ALA A 106 17.33 2.73 0.02
CA ALA A 106 17.61 3.36 1.30
C ALA A 106 18.99 4.05 1.33
N ILE A 107 20.02 3.42 0.75
CA ILE A 107 21.36 4.03 0.61
C ILE A 107 21.28 5.32 -0.22
N SER A 108 20.67 5.27 -1.41
CA SER A 108 20.55 6.44 -2.29
C SER A 108 19.65 7.53 -1.71
N TYR A 109 18.57 7.18 -1.00
CA TYR A 109 17.76 8.15 -0.28
C TYR A 109 18.53 8.87 0.83
N ARG A 110 19.43 8.19 1.57
CA ARG A 110 20.30 8.85 2.56
C ARG A 110 21.23 9.89 1.93
N GLN A 111 21.77 9.58 0.74
CA GLN A 111 22.62 10.51 -0.01
C GLN A 111 21.82 11.73 -0.49
N ALA A 112 20.63 11.49 -1.05
CA ALA A 112 19.71 12.55 -1.45
C ALA A 112 19.30 13.43 -0.27
N TYR A 113 18.94 12.83 0.88
CA TYR A 113 18.55 13.57 2.09
C TYR A 113 19.66 14.51 2.58
N SER A 114 20.91 14.04 2.55
CA SER A 114 22.07 14.79 3.05
C SER A 114 22.41 16.02 2.21
N SER A 115 22.05 16.01 0.93
CA SER A 115 22.32 17.11 -0.03
C SER A 115 21.09 17.97 -0.33
N GLU A 116 19.92 17.59 0.17
CA GLU A 116 18.67 18.33 -0.02
C GLU A 116 18.57 19.50 0.98
N ASN A 117 17.98 20.61 0.55
CA ASN A 117 17.74 21.79 1.38
C ASN A 117 16.25 22.11 1.55
N ARG A 118 15.37 21.52 0.73
CA ARG A 118 13.92 21.71 0.79
C ARG A 118 13.31 20.75 1.80
N ASP A 119 12.70 21.27 2.86
CA ASP A 119 12.13 20.46 3.94
C ASP A 119 11.04 19.51 3.47
N TRP A 120 10.15 19.97 2.57
CA TRP A 120 9.09 19.11 2.03
C TRP A 120 9.65 17.90 1.25
N VAL A 121 10.81 18.07 0.59
CA VAL A 121 11.50 16.95 -0.08
C VAL A 121 12.16 16.04 0.95
N LYS A 122 12.78 16.57 2.00
CA LYS A 122 13.32 15.77 3.11
C LYS A 122 12.25 14.92 3.78
N HIS A 123 11.07 15.47 4.02
CA HIS A 123 9.95 14.71 4.59
C HIS A 123 9.50 13.58 3.64
N ARG A 124 9.41 13.86 2.34
CA ARG A 124 9.14 12.84 1.32
C ARG A 124 10.19 11.73 1.31
N ILE A 125 11.47 12.09 1.29
CA ILE A 125 12.58 11.14 1.32
C ILE A 125 12.51 10.28 2.58
N THR A 126 12.23 10.88 3.73
CA THR A 126 12.10 10.16 5.00
C THR A 126 10.97 9.15 4.94
N ALA A 127 9.81 9.52 4.40
CA ALA A 127 8.70 8.58 4.19
C ALA A 127 9.07 7.43 3.26
N ARG A 128 9.84 7.69 2.19
CA ARG A 128 10.35 6.65 1.29
C ARG A 128 11.32 5.70 1.97
N MET A 129 12.22 6.20 2.81
CA MET A 129 13.11 5.37 3.59
C MET A 129 12.34 4.49 4.60
N VAL A 130 11.31 5.03 5.26
CA VAL A 130 10.43 4.24 6.14
C VAL A 130 9.77 3.07 5.39
N LEU A 131 9.35 3.28 4.14
CA LEU A 131 8.83 2.20 3.28
C LEU A 131 9.91 1.17 2.95
N CYS A 132 11.15 1.60 2.66
CA CYS A 132 12.26 0.68 2.42
C CYS A 132 12.52 -0.22 3.63
N GLU A 133 12.60 0.37 4.83
CA GLU A 133 12.84 -0.39 6.07
C GLU A 133 11.71 -1.37 6.38
N GLN A 134 10.45 -0.99 6.13
CA GLN A 134 9.32 -1.93 6.26
C GLN A 134 9.43 -3.11 5.29
N ASN A 135 9.84 -2.84 4.05
CA ASN A 135 9.97 -3.86 3.03
C ASN A 135 11.18 -4.77 3.24
N GLU A 136 12.22 -4.32 3.95
CA GLU A 136 13.32 -5.17 4.45
C GLU A 136 12.96 -5.93 5.76
N GLY A 137 11.76 -5.70 6.32
CA GLY A 137 11.34 -6.31 7.59
C GLY A 137 11.94 -5.65 8.84
N ASN A 138 12.63 -4.52 8.68
CA ASN A 138 13.21 -3.71 9.76
C ASN A 138 12.15 -2.82 10.43
N TRP A 139 11.05 -3.41 10.89
CA TRP A 139 9.87 -2.70 11.43
C TRP A 139 10.20 -1.71 12.55
N HIS A 140 11.14 -2.06 13.44
CA HIS A 140 11.56 -1.19 14.53
C HIS A 140 12.34 0.04 14.02
N VAL A 141 13.21 -0.12 13.02
CA VAL A 141 13.92 0.98 12.34
C VAL A 141 12.93 1.89 11.63
N ALA A 142 11.98 1.30 10.89
CA ALA A 142 10.91 2.03 10.22
C ALA A 142 10.11 2.90 11.21
N ALA A 143 9.72 2.36 12.36
CA ALA A 143 9.01 3.12 13.38
C ALA A 143 9.85 4.25 13.98
N ASN A 144 11.14 4.01 14.24
CA ASN A 144 12.03 5.05 14.74
C ASN A 144 12.16 6.18 13.72
N GLN A 145 12.36 5.86 12.44
CA GLN A 145 12.47 6.87 11.40
C GLN A 145 11.16 7.64 11.20
N PHE A 146 10.02 6.95 11.22
CA PHE A 146 8.71 7.58 11.09
C PHE A 146 8.43 8.53 12.27
N PHE A 147 8.61 8.09 13.51
CA PHE A 147 8.22 8.89 14.68
C PHE A 147 9.27 9.91 15.12
N ASN A 148 10.56 9.59 15.01
CA ASN A 148 11.64 10.42 15.55
C ASN A 148 12.24 11.35 14.49
N THR A 149 12.05 11.07 13.19
CA THR A 149 12.52 11.93 12.11
C THR A 149 11.34 12.62 11.42
N LEU A 150 10.41 11.87 10.83
CA LEU A 150 9.33 12.48 10.04
C LEU A 150 8.31 13.22 10.91
N LEU A 151 7.69 12.52 11.87
CA LEU A 151 6.59 13.09 12.65
C LEU A 151 7.07 14.14 13.67
N SER A 152 8.33 14.08 14.10
CA SER A 152 8.93 15.08 14.99
C SER A 152 9.19 16.41 14.28
N GLN A 153 9.45 16.38 12.97
CA GLN A 153 9.66 17.56 12.12
C GLN A 153 8.33 18.08 11.53
N GLN A 154 7.40 17.17 11.23
CA GLN A 154 6.12 17.47 10.63
C GLN A 154 5.00 16.62 11.25
N THR A 155 4.31 17.18 12.24
CA THR A 155 3.23 16.49 12.96
C THR A 155 2.01 16.18 12.08
N ASP A 156 1.79 16.97 11.03
CA ASP A 156 0.69 16.88 10.07
C ASP A 156 1.18 16.39 8.70
N THR A 157 2.05 15.37 8.70
CA THR A 157 2.65 14.86 7.48
C THR A 157 1.61 14.30 6.49
N PRO A 158 1.73 14.58 5.18
CA PRO A 158 0.87 13.96 4.16
C PRO A 158 1.22 12.48 3.92
N TYR A 159 2.28 11.98 4.56
CA TYR A 159 2.81 10.64 4.36
C TYR A 159 2.38 9.66 5.47
N LEU A 160 1.16 9.81 6.00
CA LEU A 160 0.64 8.94 7.05
C LEU A 160 0.60 7.46 6.62
N SER A 161 0.45 7.19 5.31
CA SER A 161 0.54 5.84 4.74
C SER A 161 1.90 5.16 4.89
N ALA A 162 2.96 5.91 5.21
CA ALA A 162 4.25 5.33 5.59
C ALA A 162 4.29 4.82 7.04
N ALA A 163 3.29 5.13 7.88
CA ALA A 163 3.26 4.66 9.27
C ALA A 163 3.30 3.12 9.30
N PRO A 164 4.16 2.49 10.13
CA PRO A 164 4.41 1.05 10.06
C PRO A 164 3.33 0.23 10.78
N ILE A 165 2.09 0.34 10.31
CA ILE A 165 0.93 -0.39 10.81
C ILE A 165 0.90 -1.79 10.18
N ALA A 166 0.91 -2.83 11.00
CA ALA A 166 0.86 -4.20 10.50
C ALA A 166 -0.59 -4.64 10.21
N TRP A 167 -0.84 -5.07 8.97
CA TRP A 167 -2.15 -5.55 8.49
C TRP A 167 -2.22 -7.06 8.28
N HIS A 168 -1.07 -7.73 8.32
CA HIS A 168 -0.92 -9.17 8.30
C HIS A 168 -0.10 -9.62 9.52
N THR A 169 0.16 -10.91 9.63
CA THR A 169 1.07 -11.43 10.66
C THR A 169 2.49 -11.07 10.27
N ILE A 170 3.23 -10.45 11.19
CA ILE A 170 4.66 -10.17 11.05
C ILE A 170 5.44 -11.08 12.00
N SER A 171 6.65 -11.47 11.61
CA SER A 171 7.51 -12.34 12.44
C SER A 171 7.83 -11.70 13.78
N ALA A 172 7.40 -12.34 14.87
CA ALA A 172 7.60 -11.83 16.22
C ALA A 172 9.03 -12.11 16.71
N SER A 173 9.89 -11.09 16.67
CA SER A 173 11.17 -11.10 17.39
C SER A 173 11.02 -10.53 18.80
N GLY A 174 11.93 -10.90 19.71
CA GLY A 174 11.93 -10.33 21.07
C GLY A 174 12.02 -8.80 21.08
N GLU A 175 12.82 -8.23 20.16
CA GLU A 175 12.94 -6.79 19.95
C GLU A 175 11.64 -6.15 19.46
N LEU A 176 10.98 -6.75 18.46
CA LEU A 176 9.71 -6.25 17.95
C LEU A 176 8.62 -6.25 19.03
N LEU A 177 8.54 -7.33 19.83
CA LEU A 177 7.60 -7.44 20.94
C LEU A 177 7.90 -6.42 22.05
N HIS A 178 9.17 -6.19 22.36
CA HIS A 178 9.57 -5.17 23.32
C HIS A 178 9.18 -3.77 22.82
N ARG A 179 9.56 -3.42 21.59
CA ARG A 179 9.28 -2.12 20.98
C ARG A 179 7.78 -1.87 20.82
N GLY A 180 7.01 -2.87 20.39
CA GLY A 180 5.55 -2.76 20.27
C GLY A 180 4.87 -2.40 21.59
N ARG A 181 5.33 -2.97 22.71
CA ARG A 181 4.81 -2.63 24.05
C ARG A 181 5.17 -1.21 24.48
N GLU A 182 6.37 -0.76 24.16
CA GLU A 182 6.78 0.62 24.43
C GLU A 182 5.90 1.62 23.67
N LEU A 183 5.67 1.37 22.37
CA LEU A 183 4.80 2.19 21.53
C LEU A 183 3.35 2.22 22.06
N MET A 184 2.80 1.07 22.46
CA MET A 184 1.48 0.97 23.09
C MET A 184 1.32 1.78 24.39
N ARG A 185 2.40 2.00 25.13
CA ARG A 185 2.39 2.77 26.39
C ARG A 185 2.60 4.27 26.19
N SER A 186 2.91 4.71 24.97
CA SER A 186 3.14 6.11 24.68
C SER A 186 1.85 6.94 24.77
N ALA A 187 1.99 8.25 24.96
CA ALA A 187 0.86 9.18 24.93
C ALA A 187 0.37 9.52 23.50
N ASN A 188 1.11 9.11 22.46
CA ASN A 188 0.78 9.42 21.08
C ASN A 188 -0.16 8.32 20.51
N PRO A 189 -1.37 8.67 20.05
CA PRO A 189 -2.36 7.68 19.61
C PRO A 189 -1.93 6.88 18.37
N LEU A 190 -1.13 7.47 17.48
CA LEU A 190 -0.59 6.77 16.31
C LEU A 190 0.51 5.78 16.71
N LYS A 191 1.36 6.12 17.68
CA LYS A 191 2.31 5.16 18.27
C LYS A 191 1.55 4.00 18.93
N GLN A 192 0.49 4.29 19.68
CA GLN A 192 -0.36 3.26 20.29
C GLN A 192 -0.95 2.31 19.23
N LEU A 193 -1.50 2.88 18.15
CA LEU A 193 -2.05 2.12 17.01
C LEU A 193 -1.00 1.20 16.37
N VAL A 194 0.19 1.73 16.07
CA VAL A 194 1.31 0.97 15.49
C VAL A 194 1.73 -0.16 16.43
N GLY A 195 2.00 0.15 17.70
CA GLY A 195 2.43 -0.85 18.68
C GLY A 195 1.40 -1.97 18.86
N ALA A 196 0.11 -1.63 18.95
CA ALA A 196 -0.97 -2.61 19.07
C ALA A 196 -1.09 -3.48 17.81
N SER A 197 -0.87 -2.92 16.62
CA SER A 197 -0.91 -3.68 15.35
C SER A 197 0.13 -4.80 15.29
N TRP A 198 1.32 -4.58 15.86
CA TRP A 198 2.39 -5.58 15.91
C TRP A 198 2.11 -6.69 16.93
N LEU A 199 1.33 -6.39 17.95
CA LEU A 199 1.11 -7.26 19.10
C LEU A 199 -0.17 -8.09 19.02
N LEU A 200 -1.01 -7.87 17.99
CA LEU A 200 -2.31 -8.54 17.86
C LEU A 200 -2.22 -10.08 17.72
N THR A 201 -1.14 -10.60 17.16
CA THR A 201 -0.88 -12.05 17.01
C THR A 201 0.12 -12.58 18.04
N SER A 202 0.36 -11.84 19.12
CA SER A 202 1.33 -12.16 20.18
C SER A 202 0.63 -12.52 21.50
N PRO A 203 1.39 -12.92 22.56
CA PRO A 203 0.84 -13.06 23.90
C PRO A 203 0.18 -11.78 24.46
N TYR A 204 0.51 -10.60 23.92
CA TYR A 204 -0.06 -9.31 24.32
C TYR A 204 -1.35 -8.94 23.54
N ARG A 205 -1.96 -9.90 22.84
CA ARG A 205 -3.16 -9.71 22.03
C ARG A 205 -4.29 -9.00 22.78
N SER A 206 -4.56 -9.39 24.03
CA SER A 206 -5.65 -8.81 24.82
C SER A 206 -5.44 -7.30 25.05
N ASP A 207 -4.22 -6.90 25.39
CA ASP A 207 -3.87 -5.49 25.59
C ASP A 207 -3.98 -4.69 24.29
N ALA A 208 -3.53 -5.27 23.16
CA ALA A 208 -3.66 -4.65 21.84
C ALA A 208 -5.13 -4.37 21.48
N ILE A 209 -6.04 -5.32 21.77
CA ILE A 209 -7.49 -5.14 21.53
C ILE A 209 -8.06 -4.02 22.40
N VAL A 210 -7.63 -3.90 23.65
CA VAL A 210 -8.06 -2.81 24.54
C VAL A 210 -7.63 -1.46 23.96
N ILE A 211 -6.38 -1.34 23.50
CA ILE A 211 -5.88 -0.11 22.86
C ILE A 211 -6.69 0.23 21.61
N PHE A 212 -6.96 -0.73 20.72
CA PHE A 212 -7.78 -0.44 19.54
C PHE A 212 -9.15 0.11 19.92
N LYS A 213 -9.86 -0.55 20.85
CA LYS A 213 -11.18 -0.10 21.32
C LYS A 213 -11.17 1.31 21.92
N GLN A 214 -10.09 1.69 22.60
CA GLN A 214 -9.92 3.06 23.09
C GLN A 214 -9.73 4.04 21.93
N LEU A 215 -8.89 3.69 20.96
CA LEU A 215 -8.59 4.52 19.79
C LEU A 215 -9.79 4.67 18.83
N GLU A 216 -10.75 3.75 18.81
CA GLU A 216 -12.01 3.89 18.06
C GLU A 216 -12.78 5.16 18.42
N GLN A 217 -12.59 5.69 19.64
CA GLN A 217 -13.26 6.90 20.15
C GLN A 217 -12.38 8.16 20.01
N HIS A 218 -11.23 8.06 19.36
CA HIS A 218 -10.30 9.18 19.21
C HIS A 218 -10.88 10.29 18.31
N SER A 219 -10.55 11.54 18.60
CA SER A 219 -11.06 12.71 17.86
C SER A 219 -10.53 12.79 16.43
N ASP A 220 -9.30 12.34 16.20
CA ASP A 220 -8.77 12.10 14.85
C ASP A 220 -9.50 10.92 14.21
N LYS A 221 -10.38 11.24 13.26
CA LYS A 221 -11.19 10.28 12.52
C LYS A 221 -10.36 9.24 11.76
N THR A 222 -9.18 9.60 11.26
CA THR A 222 -8.32 8.67 10.53
C THR A 222 -7.76 7.61 11.48
N ILE A 223 -7.25 8.03 12.64
CA ILE A 223 -6.79 7.10 13.69
C ILE A 223 -7.93 6.20 14.15
N ALA A 224 -9.10 6.79 14.42
CA ALA A 224 -10.28 6.05 14.86
C ALA A 224 -10.70 4.98 13.84
N LEU A 225 -10.78 5.32 12.55
CA LEU A 225 -11.14 4.38 11.49
C LEU A 225 -10.08 3.27 11.30
N LEU A 226 -8.79 3.59 11.40
CA LEU A 226 -7.73 2.59 11.34
C LEU A 226 -7.78 1.64 12.53
N ALA A 227 -8.07 2.15 13.74
CA ALA A 227 -8.26 1.34 14.93
C ALA A 227 -9.48 0.41 14.81
N VAL A 228 -10.62 0.94 14.34
CA VAL A 228 -11.81 0.15 14.00
C VAL A 228 -11.43 -0.97 13.03
N ALA A 229 -10.71 -0.65 11.95
CA ALA A 229 -10.28 -1.64 10.97
C ALA A 229 -9.37 -2.72 11.56
N GLN A 230 -8.49 -2.41 12.51
CA GLN A 230 -7.67 -3.42 13.19
C GLN A 230 -8.50 -4.39 14.02
N THR A 231 -9.62 -3.94 14.63
CA THR A 231 -10.50 -4.85 15.40
C THR A 231 -11.20 -5.88 14.53
N TRP A 232 -11.43 -5.58 13.24
CA TRP A 232 -12.08 -6.48 12.29
C TRP A 232 -11.37 -7.83 12.17
N ARG A 233 -10.04 -7.86 12.30
CA ARG A 233 -9.23 -9.09 12.30
C ARG A 233 -9.69 -10.11 13.35
N THR A 234 -10.28 -9.63 14.46
CA THR A 234 -10.81 -10.48 15.52
C THR A 234 -12.27 -10.87 15.32
N ARG A 235 -12.97 -10.19 14.40
CA ARG A 235 -14.41 -10.34 14.14
C ARG A 235 -14.72 -11.18 12.92
N ILE A 236 -13.74 -11.49 12.06
CA ILE A 236 -13.91 -12.34 10.87
C ILE A 236 -14.72 -13.62 11.17
N PRO A 237 -14.45 -14.41 12.23
CA PRO A 237 -15.17 -15.66 12.47
C PRO A 237 -16.67 -15.50 12.76
N ILE A 238 -17.10 -14.30 13.17
CA ILE A 238 -18.49 -13.98 13.54
C ILE A 238 -19.13 -12.94 12.61
N ALA A 239 -18.44 -12.59 11.51
CA ALA A 239 -18.93 -11.62 10.55
C ALA A 239 -20.17 -12.15 9.80
N LYS A 240 -21.01 -11.23 9.35
CA LYS A 240 -22.22 -11.49 8.57
C LYS A 240 -22.13 -10.80 7.21
N PRO A 241 -22.93 -11.21 6.21
CA PRO A 241 -23.00 -10.53 4.92
C PRO A 241 -23.19 -9.00 5.03
N ASP A 242 -24.05 -8.53 5.93
CA ASP A 242 -24.28 -7.09 6.16
C ASP A 242 -23.09 -6.34 6.78
N ASP A 243 -22.06 -7.04 7.27
CA ASP A 243 -20.79 -6.41 7.68
C ASP A 243 -19.96 -5.96 6.47
N VAL A 244 -20.11 -6.61 5.30
CA VAL A 244 -19.36 -6.30 4.07
C VAL A 244 -19.57 -4.84 3.67
N GLU A 245 -20.82 -4.44 3.47
CA GLU A 245 -21.15 -3.07 3.05
C GLU A 245 -20.69 -2.04 4.09
N ARG A 246 -20.85 -2.34 5.38
CA ARG A 246 -20.41 -1.46 6.47
C ARG A 246 -18.89 -1.26 6.49
N TRP A 247 -18.12 -2.32 6.28
CA TRP A 247 -16.66 -2.22 6.23
C TRP A 247 -16.21 -1.50 4.96
N GLU A 248 -16.83 -1.76 3.82
CA GLU A 248 -16.57 -1.03 2.57
C GLU A 248 -16.82 0.48 2.70
N GLN A 249 -17.94 0.87 3.30
CA GLN A 249 -18.26 2.26 3.58
C GLN A 249 -17.23 2.90 4.53
N ALA A 250 -16.80 2.19 5.57
CA ALA A 250 -15.76 2.68 6.49
C ALA A 250 -14.41 2.86 5.77
N ILE A 251 -14.01 1.91 4.91
CA ILE A 251 -12.81 2.01 4.07
C ILE A 251 -12.91 3.21 3.11
N GLY A 252 -14.09 3.44 2.55
CA GLY A 252 -14.36 4.57 1.65
C GLY A 252 -14.12 5.94 2.29
N GLN A 253 -14.19 6.04 3.62
CA GLN A 253 -13.95 7.27 4.37
C GLN A 253 -12.46 7.55 4.65
N LEU A 254 -11.59 6.54 4.53
CA LEU A 254 -10.14 6.72 4.69
C LEU A 254 -9.54 7.43 3.45
N PRO A 255 -8.49 8.24 3.64
CA PRO A 255 -7.60 8.64 2.54
C PRO A 255 -7.19 7.46 1.68
N LYS A 256 -7.09 7.66 0.35
CA LYS A 256 -6.92 6.56 -0.61
C LYS A 256 -5.71 5.68 -0.29
N ASP A 257 -4.59 6.29 0.08
CA ASP A 257 -3.30 5.70 0.41
C ASP A 257 -3.32 4.86 1.70
N LEU A 258 -4.32 5.03 2.57
CA LEU A 258 -4.48 4.27 3.81
C LEU A 258 -5.37 3.03 3.70
N ARG A 259 -5.99 2.78 2.54
CA ARG A 259 -7.01 1.72 2.38
C ARG A 259 -6.45 0.31 2.19
N ALA A 260 -5.18 0.16 1.80
CA ALA A 260 -4.60 -1.13 1.44
C ALA A 260 -4.78 -2.20 2.54
N GLY A 261 -4.45 -1.83 3.78
CA GLY A 261 -4.57 -2.69 4.95
C GLY A 261 -6.01 -3.12 5.27
N PRO A 262 -6.92 -2.17 5.44
CA PRO A 262 -8.35 -2.47 5.63
C PRO A 262 -8.97 -3.30 4.48
N LEU A 263 -8.56 -3.08 3.23
CA LEU A 263 -8.99 -3.92 2.09
C LEU A 263 -8.53 -5.37 2.24
N HIS A 264 -7.32 -5.60 2.75
CA HIS A 264 -6.84 -6.96 2.99
C HIS A 264 -7.72 -7.71 4.00
N ILE A 265 -8.16 -7.03 5.06
CA ILE A 265 -9.05 -7.61 6.08
C ILE A 265 -10.47 -7.83 5.54
N LEU A 266 -10.99 -6.90 4.74
CA LEU A 266 -12.27 -7.05 4.05
C LEU A 266 -12.28 -8.32 3.19
N ALA A 267 -11.22 -8.54 2.41
CA ALA A 267 -11.11 -9.73 1.58
C ALA A 267 -11.04 -11.03 2.40
N GLN A 268 -10.35 -11.02 3.56
CA GLN A 268 -10.37 -12.16 4.49
C GLN A 268 -11.79 -12.45 5.01
N MET A 269 -12.57 -11.42 5.32
CA MET A 269 -13.98 -11.58 5.70
C MET A 269 -14.82 -12.13 4.54
N GLN A 270 -14.71 -11.56 3.33
CA GLN A 270 -15.43 -12.03 2.14
C GLN A 270 -15.16 -13.53 1.91
N ARG A 271 -13.90 -13.95 1.99
CA ARG A 271 -13.52 -15.38 1.95
C ARG A 271 -14.20 -16.21 3.03
N SER A 272 -14.24 -15.73 4.27
CA SER A 272 -14.89 -16.45 5.38
C SER A 272 -16.40 -16.65 5.14
N LEU A 273 -17.02 -15.71 4.42
CA LEU A 273 -18.42 -15.73 4.01
C LEU A 273 -18.67 -16.47 2.69
N ARG A 274 -17.67 -17.15 2.13
CA ARG A 274 -17.73 -17.87 0.83
C ARG A 274 -17.98 -16.96 -0.38
N MET A 275 -17.71 -15.66 -0.25
CA MET A 275 -17.71 -14.69 -1.35
C MET A 275 -16.34 -14.72 -2.05
N HIS A 276 -16.05 -15.86 -2.69
CA HIS A 276 -14.71 -16.20 -3.16
C HIS A 276 -14.22 -15.28 -4.28
N GLU A 277 -15.09 -14.97 -5.25
CA GLU A 277 -14.76 -14.05 -6.36
C GLU A 277 -14.50 -12.63 -5.85
N GLU A 278 -15.37 -12.13 -4.96
CA GLU A 278 -15.23 -10.80 -4.35
C GLU A 278 -13.96 -10.68 -3.51
N ALA A 279 -13.59 -11.75 -2.78
CA ALA A 279 -12.36 -11.79 -2.01
C ALA A 279 -11.12 -11.66 -2.93
N VAL A 280 -11.07 -12.41 -4.03
CA VAL A 280 -9.98 -12.31 -5.02
C VAL A 280 -9.92 -10.89 -5.62
N LEU A 281 -11.06 -10.35 -6.06
CA LEU A 281 -11.11 -9.00 -6.63
C LEU A 281 -10.62 -7.95 -5.62
N THR A 282 -11.03 -8.07 -4.36
CA THR A 282 -10.64 -7.14 -3.29
C THR A 282 -9.15 -7.24 -2.98
N TRP A 283 -8.59 -8.45 -2.87
CA TRP A 283 -7.14 -8.63 -2.70
C TRP A 283 -6.34 -8.10 -3.87
N MET A 284 -6.77 -8.34 -5.12
CA MET A 284 -6.03 -7.89 -6.32
C MET A 284 -5.95 -6.37 -6.45
N ARG A 285 -6.84 -5.61 -5.80
CA ARG A 285 -6.70 -4.14 -5.69
C ARG A 285 -5.41 -3.74 -4.98
N ILE A 286 -4.88 -4.57 -4.08
CA ILE A 286 -3.69 -4.28 -3.30
C ILE A 286 -2.43 -4.22 -4.18
N PRO A 287 -2.00 -5.30 -4.86
CA PRO A 287 -0.81 -5.27 -5.71
C PRO A 287 -0.96 -4.33 -6.92
N ILE A 288 -2.18 -3.98 -7.34
CA ILE A 288 -2.42 -3.06 -8.46
C ILE A 288 -2.30 -1.59 -8.02
N LEU A 289 -3.00 -1.21 -6.95
CA LEU A 289 -3.14 0.20 -6.53
C LEU A 289 -2.14 0.63 -5.46
N TYR A 290 -1.57 -0.31 -4.69
CA TYR A 290 -0.76 -0.05 -3.50
C TYR A 290 0.60 -0.73 -3.59
N GLN A 291 1.28 -0.56 -4.73
CA GLN A 291 2.52 -1.27 -5.07
C GLN A 291 3.67 -1.02 -4.08
N SER A 292 3.67 0.11 -3.37
CA SER A 292 4.67 0.41 -2.32
C SER A 292 4.57 -0.50 -1.09
N ASN A 293 3.42 -1.15 -0.88
CA ASN A 293 3.16 -2.01 0.26
C ASN A 293 3.53 -3.45 -0.09
N HIS A 294 4.82 -3.68 -0.37
CA HIS A 294 5.34 -4.92 -0.99
C HIS A 294 4.93 -6.20 -0.24
N HIS A 295 5.13 -6.26 1.08
CA HIS A 295 4.70 -7.42 1.89
C HIS A 295 3.19 -7.62 1.89
N LEU A 296 2.41 -6.55 2.00
CA LEU A 296 0.95 -6.69 1.98
C LEU A 296 0.44 -7.12 0.60
N ALA A 297 1.08 -6.64 -0.47
CA ALA A 297 0.80 -7.03 -1.84
C ALA A 297 1.15 -8.49 -2.10
N SER A 298 2.25 -9.01 -1.54
CA SER A 298 2.60 -10.42 -1.64
C SER A 298 1.61 -11.31 -0.90
N GLU A 299 1.21 -10.94 0.32
CA GLU A 299 0.19 -11.64 1.11
C GLU A 299 -1.17 -11.66 0.38
N ALA A 300 -1.58 -10.54 -0.21
CA ALA A 300 -2.81 -10.45 -1.00
C ALA A 300 -2.75 -11.32 -2.27
N THR A 301 -1.61 -11.35 -2.95
CA THR A 301 -1.39 -12.18 -4.14
C THR A 301 -1.41 -13.67 -3.78
N TYR A 302 -0.71 -14.07 -2.72
CA TYR A 302 -0.74 -15.44 -2.20
C TYR A 302 -2.16 -15.87 -1.79
N ALA A 303 -2.89 -15.01 -1.08
CA ALA A 303 -4.28 -15.29 -0.71
C ALA A 303 -5.18 -15.47 -1.95
N SER A 304 -4.97 -14.66 -2.99
CA SER A 304 -5.70 -14.78 -4.26
C SER A 304 -5.40 -16.09 -4.98
N VAL A 305 -4.13 -16.51 -5.06
CA VAL A 305 -3.74 -17.81 -5.63
C VAL A 305 -4.47 -18.96 -4.92
N ARG A 306 -4.41 -18.96 -3.58
CA ARG A 306 -5.07 -19.98 -2.75
C ARG A 306 -6.58 -20.03 -2.98
N GLU A 307 -7.21 -18.89 -3.20
CA GLU A 307 -8.65 -18.80 -3.39
C GLU A 307 -9.09 -19.23 -4.80
N LEU A 308 -8.31 -18.87 -5.83
CA LEU A 308 -8.52 -19.37 -7.19
C LEU A 308 -8.38 -20.90 -7.26
N MET A 309 -7.46 -21.48 -6.48
CA MET A 309 -7.34 -22.94 -6.36
C MET A 309 -8.59 -23.57 -5.74
N SER A 310 -9.19 -22.99 -4.69
CA SER A 310 -10.47 -23.50 -4.14
C SER A 310 -11.62 -23.38 -5.12
N MET A 311 -11.60 -22.36 -5.99
CA MET A 311 -12.56 -22.18 -7.07
C MET A 311 -12.26 -23.05 -8.30
N THR A 312 -11.23 -23.89 -8.28
CA THR A 312 -10.77 -24.72 -9.41
C THR A 312 -10.32 -23.94 -10.67
N GLN A 313 -10.01 -22.65 -10.50
CA GLN A 313 -9.47 -21.75 -11.52
C GLN A 313 -7.94 -21.87 -11.57
N TYR A 314 -7.46 -23.07 -11.92
CA TYR A 314 -6.05 -23.41 -11.81
C TYR A 314 -5.16 -22.63 -12.79
N SER A 315 -5.67 -22.27 -13.97
CA SER A 315 -4.92 -21.49 -14.97
C SER A 315 -4.64 -20.08 -14.47
N GLU A 316 -5.64 -19.40 -13.92
CA GLU A 316 -5.53 -18.08 -13.31
C GLU A 316 -4.66 -18.14 -12.05
N ALA A 317 -4.83 -19.18 -11.21
CA ALA A 317 -3.99 -19.41 -10.04
C ALA A 317 -2.51 -19.55 -10.42
N LEU A 318 -2.20 -20.28 -11.50
CA LEU A 318 -0.83 -20.46 -11.98
C LEU A 318 -0.20 -19.15 -12.45
N ILE A 319 -0.96 -18.30 -13.16
CA ILE A 319 -0.47 -16.98 -13.59
C ILE A 319 -0.10 -16.12 -12.37
N LEU A 320 -0.99 -16.04 -11.37
CA LEU A 320 -0.71 -15.28 -10.15
C LEU A 320 0.40 -15.92 -9.31
N CYS A 321 0.57 -17.25 -9.35
CA CYS A 321 1.65 -17.94 -8.67
C CYS A 321 3.03 -17.57 -9.27
N LYS A 322 3.12 -17.47 -10.60
CA LYS A 322 4.34 -17.02 -11.29
C LYS A 322 4.65 -15.56 -11.00
N GLU A 323 3.62 -14.71 -10.95
CA GLU A 323 3.77 -13.32 -10.51
C GLU A 323 4.26 -13.25 -9.06
N LEU A 324 3.72 -14.10 -8.18
CA LEU A 324 4.13 -14.20 -6.78
C LEU A 324 5.62 -14.56 -6.65
N GLU A 325 6.07 -15.58 -7.38
CA GLU A 325 7.47 -16.00 -7.42
C GLU A 325 8.37 -14.90 -7.98
N HIS A 326 8.01 -14.33 -9.13
CA HIS A 326 8.86 -13.38 -9.83
C HIS A 326 8.99 -12.05 -9.07
N ARG A 327 7.90 -11.56 -8.47
CA ARG A 327 7.88 -10.23 -7.87
C ARG A 327 8.15 -10.21 -6.39
N TYR A 328 7.85 -11.28 -5.66
CA TYR A 328 7.81 -11.26 -4.20
C TYR A 328 8.64 -12.37 -3.55
N SER A 329 9.60 -12.96 -4.27
CA SER A 329 10.47 -14.06 -3.79
C SER A 329 11.22 -13.76 -2.49
N ASP A 330 11.43 -12.48 -2.17
CA ASP A 330 12.03 -11.96 -0.95
C ASP A 330 11.08 -11.93 0.26
N THR A 331 9.77 -12.15 0.06
CA THR A 331 8.75 -12.12 1.11
C THR A 331 8.39 -13.53 1.60
N THR A 332 7.86 -13.63 2.82
CA THR A 332 7.39 -14.92 3.37
C THR A 332 6.35 -15.58 2.45
N ALA A 333 5.39 -14.83 1.93
CA ALA A 333 4.42 -15.33 0.96
C ALA A 333 5.07 -15.84 -0.34
N GLY A 334 6.05 -15.12 -0.88
CA GLY A 334 6.72 -15.50 -2.13
C GLY A 334 7.56 -16.76 -2.02
N THR A 335 8.16 -17.04 -0.85
CA THR A 335 8.86 -18.33 -0.62
C THR A 335 7.94 -19.55 -0.72
N GLN A 336 6.62 -19.36 -0.69
CA GLN A 336 5.65 -20.44 -0.87
C GLN A 336 5.27 -20.70 -2.34
N ALA A 337 5.73 -19.87 -3.28
CA ALA A 337 5.28 -19.90 -4.67
C ALA A 337 5.64 -21.23 -5.37
N GLU A 338 6.87 -21.72 -5.24
CA GLU A 338 7.28 -23.00 -5.83
C GLU A 338 6.38 -24.16 -5.37
N ARG A 339 6.10 -24.23 -4.06
CA ARG A 339 5.19 -25.23 -3.50
C ARG A 339 3.77 -25.12 -4.05
N LEU A 340 3.27 -23.90 -4.25
CA LEU A 340 1.96 -23.66 -4.83
C LEU A 340 1.91 -24.07 -6.30
N GLU A 341 2.93 -23.74 -7.08
CA GLU A 341 3.01 -24.11 -8.50
C GLU A 341 2.94 -25.62 -8.67
N ILE A 342 3.71 -26.38 -7.89
CA ILE A 342 3.68 -27.85 -7.92
C ILE A 342 2.27 -28.40 -7.63
N ASP A 343 1.57 -27.86 -6.63
CA ASP A 343 0.19 -28.29 -6.30
C ASP A 343 -0.79 -27.91 -7.43
N ILE A 344 -0.70 -26.70 -7.98
CA ILE A 344 -1.56 -26.22 -9.08
C ILE A 344 -1.38 -27.12 -10.31
N GLU A 345 -0.15 -27.38 -10.72
CA GLU A 345 0.13 -28.23 -11.88
C GLU A 345 -0.36 -29.67 -11.68
N ALA A 346 -0.19 -30.23 -10.47
CA ALA A 346 -0.69 -31.55 -10.15
C ALA A 346 -2.23 -31.62 -10.31
N ARG A 347 -2.96 -30.58 -9.89
CA ARG A 347 -4.41 -30.47 -10.06
C ARG A 347 -4.84 -30.30 -11.51
N ILE A 348 -4.08 -29.54 -12.32
CA ILE A 348 -4.30 -29.42 -13.76
C ILE A 348 -4.19 -30.79 -14.43
N ARG A 349 -3.07 -31.50 -14.20
CA ARG A 349 -2.83 -32.84 -14.76
C ARG A 349 -3.91 -33.84 -14.34
N ALA A 350 -4.33 -33.83 -13.08
CA ALA A 350 -5.40 -34.71 -12.60
C ALA A 350 -6.73 -34.43 -13.31
N ARG A 351 -7.08 -33.14 -13.53
CA ARG A 351 -8.29 -32.74 -14.24
C ARG A 351 -8.27 -33.15 -15.72
N GLU A 352 -7.10 -33.08 -16.37
CA GLU A 352 -6.94 -33.49 -17.76
C GLU A 352 -7.11 -35.01 -17.95
N ARG A 353 -6.55 -35.83 -17.05
CA ARG A 353 -6.74 -37.28 -17.07
C ARG A 353 -8.22 -37.68 -16.94
N LEU A 354 -8.94 -37.06 -16.00
CA LEU A 354 -10.37 -37.32 -15.81
C LEU A 354 -11.21 -36.97 -17.05
N LYS A 355 -10.83 -35.90 -17.79
CA LYS A 355 -11.50 -35.57 -19.06
C LYS A 355 -11.22 -36.63 -20.13
N GLN A 356 -9.99 -37.08 -20.26
CA GLN A 356 -9.61 -38.10 -21.24
C GLN A 356 -10.30 -39.46 -20.98
N GLU A 357 -10.45 -39.86 -19.73
CA GLU A 357 -11.16 -41.09 -19.35
C GLU A 357 -12.68 -40.98 -19.58
N GLY A 358 -13.26 -39.80 -19.31
CA GLY A 358 -14.68 -39.51 -19.55
C GLY A 358 -15.07 -39.39 -21.02
N ASP A 359 -14.16 -38.93 -21.88
CA ASP A 359 -14.37 -38.84 -23.34
C ASP A 359 -14.11 -40.17 -24.06
N SER A 360 -13.49 -41.15 -23.38
CA SER A 360 -13.18 -42.50 -23.90
C SER A 360 -14.22 -43.56 -23.53
N SER A 361 -15.25 -43.19 -22.76
CA SER A 361 -16.38 -44.04 -22.35
C SER A 361 -17.65 -43.61 -23.08
#